data_AF-A0A8H7IVV8-F1
#
_entry.id   AF-A0A8H7IVV8-F1
#
_cell.length_a   1.000
_cell.length_b   1.000
_cell.length_c   1.000
_cell.angle_alpha   90.00
_cell.angle_beta   90.00
_cell.angle_gamma   90.00
#
_symmetry.space_group_name_H-M   'P 1'
#
loop_
_entity.id
_entity.type
_entity.pdbx_description
1 polymer ?
#
loop_
_entity_poly.entity_id
_entity_poly.type
_entity_poly.pdbx_seq_one_letter_code
_entity_poly.pdbx_strand_id
1 'polypeptide(L)'
;MPPSRILDSHIHLWPSTSTTSKDHGWMTDPDHFLAKRHGITDYKSVVSASPAGSSLSGFVYVETDRYLPSRTPDISPTASGGETKKALEEWAKAPLEELRFLRRIVAETPQEGDGFEGGDGRKMKGAVVWAPFHLAPSVFQAYLNIAESVAGERLWERIVGFRYLLQGKEAGEVKKLVGSADWVENIVSLGKGRQGQGWAFDVGVDIHRDGPEPLGAVSEMIQKVREQETENGMDAKPVRFVLNHLCKHALTSSSRTEPTKEWQAALETLGPDQNVFMKLSGAFNEFDNNTPSTASDIVSSLSSVVPRVFEAFPERTMFGSDWPVCNVGGPAGEKANWGLWIDSVELLLKEAKVEGKSKDSVWWGAASRAYGVQW
;
A
#
# COMPACT_ATOMS: atom_id res chain seq x y z
N MET A 1 -7.83 22.36 14.33
CA MET A 1 -8.16 22.80 12.96
C MET A 1 -7.78 21.68 12.03
N PRO A 2 -8.60 21.34 11.03
CA PRO A 2 -8.26 20.28 10.08
C PRO A 2 -6.96 20.64 9.35
N PRO A 3 -6.19 19.64 8.87
CA PRO A 3 -5.02 19.90 8.06
C PRO A 3 -5.40 20.74 6.83
N SER A 4 -4.50 21.61 6.38
CA SER A 4 -4.74 22.48 5.22
C SER A 4 -4.92 21.69 3.93
N ARG A 5 -4.33 20.48 3.87
CA ARG A 5 -4.32 19.59 2.72
C ARG A 5 -4.07 18.16 3.16
N ILE A 6 -4.72 17.20 2.51
CA ILE A 6 -4.54 15.76 2.70
C ILE A 6 -4.30 15.09 1.35
N LEU A 7 -3.25 14.28 1.26
CA LEU A 7 -3.09 13.26 0.23
C LEU A 7 -3.17 11.90 0.94
N ASP A 8 -4.27 11.19 0.72
CA ASP A 8 -4.46 9.87 1.33
C ASP A 8 -3.60 8.84 0.60
N SER A 9 -2.47 8.44 1.19
CA SER A 9 -1.47 7.61 0.52
C SER A 9 -1.87 6.13 0.38
N HIS A 10 -3.00 5.74 0.95
CA HIS A 10 -3.41 4.34 0.96
C HIS A 10 -4.93 4.21 1.05
N ILE A 11 -5.56 4.01 -0.10
CA ILE A 11 -6.94 3.53 -0.18
C ILE A 11 -7.05 2.35 -1.13
N HIS A 12 -8.12 1.60 -0.97
CA HIS A 12 -8.51 0.51 -1.84
C HIS A 12 -9.87 0.80 -2.48
N LEU A 13 -10.04 0.37 -3.73
CA LEU A 13 -11.27 0.54 -4.49
C LEU A 13 -11.57 -0.75 -5.24
N TRP A 14 -12.84 -1.15 -5.31
CA TRP A 14 -13.27 -2.25 -6.16
C TRP A 14 -14.73 -2.12 -6.61
N PRO A 15 -15.05 -2.49 -7.86
CA PRO A 15 -16.41 -2.41 -8.41
C PRO A 15 -17.29 -3.53 -7.84
N SER A 16 -18.61 -3.42 -8.01
CA SER A 16 -19.56 -4.46 -7.58
C SER A 16 -19.33 -5.82 -8.26
N THR A 17 -18.69 -5.85 -9.43
CA THR A 17 -18.33 -7.07 -10.15
C THR A 17 -17.15 -7.83 -9.52
N SER A 18 -16.56 -7.29 -8.46
CA SER A 18 -15.33 -7.75 -7.84
C SER A 18 -15.54 -7.93 -6.33
N THR A 19 -16.61 -8.62 -5.96
CA THR A 19 -17.08 -8.72 -4.56
C THR A 19 -17.24 -10.18 -4.09
N THR A 20 -16.47 -11.10 -4.70
CA THR A 20 -16.55 -12.52 -4.39
C THR A 20 -15.18 -13.17 -4.26
N SER A 21 -15.14 -14.38 -3.69
CA SER A 21 -13.92 -15.19 -3.56
C SER A 21 -13.23 -15.56 -4.87
N LYS A 22 -13.94 -15.46 -6.01
CA LYS A 22 -13.38 -15.67 -7.35
C LYS A 22 -12.55 -14.48 -7.84
N ASP A 23 -12.80 -13.32 -7.26
CA ASP A 23 -12.22 -12.03 -7.63
C ASP A 23 -11.16 -11.60 -6.60
N HIS A 24 -11.41 -11.91 -5.33
CA HIS A 24 -10.56 -11.66 -4.17
C HIS A 24 -10.53 -12.92 -3.30
N GLY A 25 -9.41 -13.65 -3.25
CA GLY A 25 -9.35 -14.93 -2.54
C GLY A 25 -9.69 -14.84 -1.04
N TRP A 26 -9.46 -13.66 -0.44
CA TRP A 26 -9.79 -13.37 0.96
C TRP A 26 -11.27 -13.07 1.22
N MET A 27 -12.07 -12.78 0.19
CA MET A 27 -13.47 -12.40 0.31
C MET A 27 -14.39 -13.63 0.27
N THR A 28 -14.27 -14.49 1.29
CA THR A 28 -14.95 -15.79 1.37
C THR A 28 -16.35 -15.73 1.95
N ASP A 29 -16.63 -14.74 2.81
CA ASP A 29 -17.93 -14.49 3.40
C ASP A 29 -18.69 -13.41 2.61
N PRO A 30 -19.79 -13.75 1.91
CA PRO A 30 -20.56 -12.80 1.12
C PRO A 30 -21.34 -11.78 1.97
N ASP A 31 -21.56 -12.06 3.26
CA ASP A 31 -22.23 -11.14 4.18
C ASP A 31 -21.24 -10.19 4.89
N HIS A 32 -19.94 -10.39 4.66
CA HIS A 32 -18.91 -9.52 5.20
C HIS A 32 -19.09 -8.09 4.65
N PHE A 33 -18.95 -7.08 5.49
CA PHE A 33 -19.26 -5.68 5.09
C PHE A 33 -18.35 -5.14 3.98
N LEU A 34 -17.18 -5.74 3.75
CA LEU A 34 -16.30 -5.46 2.60
C LEU A 34 -16.72 -6.15 1.31
N ALA A 35 -17.60 -7.16 1.36
CA ALA A 35 -18.10 -7.91 0.21
C ALA A 35 -19.18 -7.15 -0.57
N LYS A 36 -18.93 -5.86 -0.81
CA LYS A 36 -19.78 -4.95 -1.58
C LYS A 36 -18.90 -3.97 -2.35
N ARG A 37 -19.50 -3.16 -3.23
CA ARG A 37 -18.78 -2.12 -3.96
C ARG A 37 -18.15 -1.12 -2.98
N HIS A 38 -16.90 -0.78 -3.23
CA HIS A 38 -16.21 0.34 -2.61
C HIS A 38 -15.57 1.21 -3.70
N GLY A 39 -16.34 2.16 -4.23
CA GLY A 39 -15.91 3.09 -5.27
C GLY A 39 -15.55 4.48 -4.76
N ILE A 40 -15.13 5.37 -5.66
CA ILE A 40 -14.79 6.77 -5.34
C ILE A 40 -16.01 7.54 -4.81
N THR A 41 -17.22 7.27 -5.29
CA THR A 41 -18.45 7.89 -4.76
C THR A 41 -18.68 7.50 -3.29
N ASP A 42 -18.39 6.25 -2.94
CA ASP A 42 -18.55 5.72 -1.59
C ASP A 42 -17.50 6.37 -0.65
N TYR A 43 -16.24 6.43 -1.11
CA TYR A 43 -15.17 7.12 -0.40
C TYR A 43 -15.48 8.61 -0.18
N LYS A 44 -15.95 9.32 -1.22
CA LYS A 44 -16.39 10.72 -1.13
C LYS A 44 -17.48 10.91 -0.08
N SER A 45 -18.45 10.01 -0.02
CA SER A 45 -19.51 10.07 1.00
C SER A 45 -18.94 9.99 2.42
N VAL A 46 -17.97 9.10 2.67
CA VAL A 46 -17.32 8.95 3.98
C VAL A 46 -16.47 10.18 4.31
N VAL A 47 -15.65 10.63 3.36
CA VAL A 47 -14.79 11.81 3.53
C VAL A 47 -15.62 13.07 3.82
N SER A 48 -16.74 13.26 3.12
CA SER A 48 -17.63 14.42 3.30
C SER A 48 -18.35 14.46 4.65
N ALA A 49 -18.44 13.32 5.35
CA ALA A 49 -19.03 13.25 6.69
C ALA A 49 -18.08 13.77 7.77
N SER A 50 -16.79 13.94 7.47
CA SER A 50 -15.79 14.50 8.38
C SER A 50 -15.53 15.98 8.08
N PRO A 51 -15.34 16.84 9.11
CA PRO A 51 -14.94 18.24 8.92
C PRO A 51 -13.61 18.41 8.15
N ALA A 52 -12.74 17.40 8.15
CA ALA A 52 -11.49 17.42 7.40
C ALA A 52 -11.65 17.08 5.91
N GLY A 53 -12.86 16.65 5.48
CA GLY A 53 -13.09 16.18 4.12
C GLY A 53 -12.82 17.21 3.05
N SER A 54 -13.05 18.50 3.33
CA SER A 54 -12.75 19.60 2.40
C SER A 54 -11.25 19.74 2.09
N SER A 55 -10.38 19.20 2.95
CA SER A 55 -8.93 19.25 2.78
C SER A 55 -8.38 18.12 1.90
N LEU A 56 -9.19 17.15 1.50
CA LEU A 56 -8.73 16.04 0.66
C LEU A 56 -8.42 16.50 -0.78
N SER A 57 -7.14 16.55 -1.12
CA SER A 57 -6.65 16.90 -2.45
C SER A 57 -6.72 15.71 -3.41
N GLY A 58 -6.46 14.50 -2.93
CA GLY A 58 -6.50 13.27 -3.71
C GLY A 58 -6.02 12.07 -2.89
N PHE A 59 -5.83 10.95 -3.57
CA PHE A 59 -5.40 9.70 -2.96
C PHE A 59 -4.45 8.91 -3.88
N VAL A 60 -3.73 7.97 -3.28
CA VAL A 60 -3.00 6.91 -3.96
C VAL A 60 -3.77 5.60 -3.77
N TYR A 61 -4.16 5.00 -4.89
CA TYR A 61 -4.77 3.67 -4.91
C TYR A 61 -3.71 2.62 -4.60
N VAL A 62 -4.07 1.57 -3.86
CA VAL A 62 -3.23 0.39 -3.64
C VAL A 62 -4.02 -0.87 -4.02
N GLU A 63 -3.36 -1.79 -4.74
CA GLU A 63 -3.92 -3.08 -5.17
C GLU A 63 -4.59 -3.86 -4.03
N THR A 64 -5.52 -4.74 -4.39
CA THR A 64 -6.50 -5.31 -3.44
C THR A 64 -6.33 -6.80 -3.17
N ASP A 65 -5.18 -7.38 -3.52
CA ASP A 65 -4.88 -8.81 -3.42
C ASP A 65 -5.89 -9.64 -4.22
N ARG A 66 -5.97 -9.33 -5.52
CA ARG A 66 -6.85 -10.00 -6.48
C ARG A 66 -6.51 -11.48 -6.58
N TYR A 67 -7.53 -12.31 -6.76
CA TYR A 67 -7.39 -13.76 -6.81
C TYR A 67 -6.37 -14.24 -7.86
N LEU A 68 -5.56 -15.22 -7.47
CA LEU A 68 -4.71 -16.00 -8.36
C LEU A 68 -5.03 -17.49 -8.19
N PRO A 69 -5.10 -18.27 -9.28
CA PRO A 69 -5.42 -19.69 -9.20
C PRO A 69 -4.29 -20.55 -8.60
N SER A 70 -3.06 -20.02 -8.59
CA SER A 70 -1.85 -20.69 -8.09
C SER A 70 -0.79 -19.65 -7.73
N ARG A 71 0.21 -20.05 -6.91
CA ARG A 71 1.34 -19.16 -6.54
C ARG A 71 2.21 -18.79 -7.75
N THR A 72 2.34 -19.67 -8.73
CA THR A 72 3.11 -19.45 -9.96
C THR A 72 2.30 -19.86 -11.18
N PRO A 73 2.45 -19.19 -12.33
CA PRO A 73 1.82 -19.61 -13.57
C PRO A 73 2.47 -20.90 -14.08
N ASP A 74 1.69 -21.73 -14.78
CA ASP A 74 2.19 -22.92 -15.46
C ASP A 74 2.73 -22.51 -16.84
N ILE A 75 4.03 -22.25 -16.91
CA ILE A 75 4.73 -21.81 -18.12
C ILE A 75 5.89 -22.75 -18.39
N SER A 76 5.87 -23.40 -19.56
CA SER A 76 6.99 -24.24 -19.99
C SER A 76 8.28 -23.41 -20.11
N PRO A 77 9.44 -23.93 -19.67
CA PRO A 77 10.73 -23.27 -19.89
C PRO A 77 11.06 -23.00 -21.37
N THR A 78 10.41 -23.73 -22.29
CA THR A 78 10.58 -23.58 -23.74
C THR A 78 9.42 -22.84 -24.41
N ALA A 79 8.52 -22.24 -23.63
CA ALA A 79 7.38 -21.50 -24.15
C ALA A 79 7.86 -20.32 -25.02
N SER A 80 7.24 -20.16 -26.18
CA SER A 80 7.38 -18.96 -26.99
C SER A 80 6.83 -17.73 -26.27
N GLY A 81 7.24 -16.53 -26.69
CA GLY A 81 6.71 -15.29 -26.09
C GLY A 81 5.18 -15.17 -26.15
N GLY A 82 4.55 -15.73 -27.20
CA GLY A 82 3.09 -15.78 -27.33
C GLY A 82 2.42 -16.73 -26.34
N GLU A 83 3.01 -17.90 -26.10
CA GLU A 83 2.52 -18.87 -25.11
C GLU A 83 2.68 -18.34 -23.68
N THR A 84 3.86 -17.78 -23.35
CA THR A 84 4.11 -17.11 -22.07
C THR A 84 3.11 -16.00 -21.82
N LYS A 85 2.85 -15.15 -22.82
CA LYS A 85 1.86 -14.08 -22.72
C LYS A 85 0.46 -14.63 -22.39
N LYS A 86 0.00 -15.62 -23.15
CA LYS A 86 -1.32 -16.22 -22.96
C LYS A 86 -1.47 -16.83 -21.56
N ALA A 87 -0.47 -17.60 -21.11
CA ALA A 87 -0.48 -18.22 -19.79
C ALA A 87 -0.53 -17.16 -18.67
N LEU A 88 0.21 -16.05 -18.81
CA LEU A 88 0.15 -14.94 -17.86
C LEU A 88 -1.22 -14.23 -17.85
N GLU A 89 -1.83 -14.00 -19.01
CA GLU A 89 -3.17 -13.38 -19.10
C GLU A 89 -4.25 -14.24 -18.45
N GLU A 90 -4.16 -15.57 -18.59
CA GLU A 90 -5.08 -16.52 -17.96
C GLU A 90 -4.85 -16.62 -16.44
N TRP A 91 -3.58 -16.74 -16.02
CA TRP A 91 -3.21 -16.88 -14.61
C TRP A 91 -3.49 -15.60 -13.81
N ALA A 92 -3.09 -14.44 -14.32
CA ALA A 92 -3.24 -13.14 -13.66
C ALA A 92 -4.54 -12.42 -14.07
N LYS A 93 -5.58 -13.15 -14.45
CA LYS A 93 -6.83 -12.58 -14.95
C LYS A 93 -7.43 -11.53 -14.00
N ALA A 94 -7.56 -11.83 -12.70
CA ALA A 94 -8.18 -10.92 -11.74
C ALA A 94 -7.35 -9.66 -11.43
N PRO A 95 -6.00 -9.74 -11.27
CA PRO A 95 -5.14 -8.56 -11.28
C PRO A 95 -5.26 -7.71 -12.55
N LEU A 96 -5.34 -8.32 -13.73
CA LEU A 96 -5.51 -7.57 -14.98
C LEU A 96 -6.89 -6.91 -15.09
N GLU A 97 -7.95 -7.54 -14.57
CA GLU A 97 -9.27 -6.90 -14.47
C GLU A 97 -9.27 -5.68 -13.52
N GLU A 98 -8.47 -5.71 -12.46
CA GLU A 98 -8.27 -4.55 -11.59
C GLU A 98 -7.65 -3.37 -12.37
N LEU A 99 -6.63 -3.62 -13.21
CA LEU A 99 -6.08 -2.59 -14.09
C LEU A 99 -7.13 -2.05 -15.09
N ARG A 100 -8.01 -2.90 -15.61
CA ARG A 100 -9.12 -2.45 -16.49
C ARG A 100 -10.09 -1.54 -15.74
N PHE A 101 -10.41 -1.84 -14.49
CA PHE A 101 -11.22 -0.97 -13.64
C PHE A 101 -10.54 0.38 -13.40
N LEU A 102 -9.28 0.39 -12.98
CA LEU A 102 -8.51 1.64 -12.79
C LEU A 102 -8.38 2.45 -14.09
N ARG A 103 -8.27 1.77 -15.23
CA ARG A 103 -8.22 2.43 -16.54
C ARG A 103 -9.51 3.18 -16.81
N ARG A 104 -10.67 2.60 -16.48
CA ARG A 104 -11.98 3.28 -16.64
C ARG A 104 -12.07 4.53 -15.77
N ILE A 105 -11.55 4.48 -14.53
CA ILE A 105 -11.46 5.65 -13.64
C ILE A 105 -10.67 6.78 -14.31
N VAL A 106 -9.45 6.50 -14.76
CA VAL A 106 -8.60 7.52 -15.37
C VAL A 106 -9.15 7.98 -16.72
N ALA A 107 -9.76 7.09 -17.49
CA ALA A 107 -10.34 7.38 -18.79
C ALA A 107 -11.69 8.12 -18.72
N GLU A 108 -12.29 8.25 -17.53
CA GLU A 108 -13.61 8.87 -17.32
C GLU A 108 -14.72 8.11 -18.05
N THR A 109 -14.68 6.77 -18.00
CA THR A 109 -15.61 5.87 -18.71
C THR A 109 -16.30 4.89 -17.75
N PRO A 110 -17.14 5.40 -16.81
CA PRO A 110 -17.76 4.56 -15.79
C PRO A 110 -18.68 3.50 -16.40
N GLN A 111 -18.65 2.31 -15.80
CA GLN A 111 -19.63 1.26 -16.03
C GLN A 111 -20.55 1.12 -14.81
N GLU A 112 -21.71 0.48 -15.02
CA GLU A 112 -22.60 0.14 -13.92
C GLU A 112 -21.84 -0.70 -12.88
N GLY A 113 -21.94 -0.29 -11.60
CA GLY A 113 -21.25 -0.97 -10.51
C GLY A 113 -19.84 -0.47 -10.18
N ASP A 114 -19.24 0.41 -10.97
CA ASP A 114 -17.88 0.92 -10.71
C ASP A 114 -17.79 1.87 -9.50
N GLY A 115 -18.83 2.67 -9.27
CA GLY A 115 -18.87 3.61 -8.14
C GLY A 115 -17.96 4.82 -8.29
N PHE A 116 -17.85 5.39 -9.49
CA PHE A 116 -17.25 6.70 -9.71
C PHE A 116 -18.03 7.47 -10.78
N GLU A 117 -17.92 8.80 -10.75
CA GLU A 117 -18.56 9.71 -11.70
C GLU A 117 -17.53 10.49 -12.52
N GLY A 118 -18.00 11.19 -13.56
CA GLY A 118 -17.15 12.06 -14.37
C GLY A 118 -16.43 13.13 -13.52
N GLY A 119 -15.11 13.18 -13.64
CA GLY A 119 -14.21 14.08 -12.93
C GLY A 119 -13.58 13.47 -11.66
N ASP A 120 -14.11 12.36 -11.15
CA ASP A 120 -13.58 11.69 -9.96
C ASP A 120 -12.19 11.10 -10.20
N GLY A 121 -11.90 10.69 -11.44
CA GLY A 121 -10.60 10.17 -11.82
C GLY A 121 -9.45 11.12 -11.49
N ARG A 122 -9.66 12.44 -11.48
CA ARG A 122 -8.63 13.44 -11.11
C ARG A 122 -8.17 13.34 -9.65
N LYS A 123 -8.96 12.71 -8.76
CA LYS A 123 -8.59 12.51 -7.35
C LYS A 123 -7.59 11.36 -7.16
N MET A 124 -7.54 10.40 -8.08
CA MET A 124 -6.52 9.35 -8.06
C MET A 124 -5.19 9.90 -8.60
N LYS A 125 -4.30 10.30 -7.70
CA LYS A 125 -3.01 10.93 -8.01
C LYS A 125 -1.94 9.92 -8.39
N GLY A 126 -2.06 8.70 -7.89
CA GLY A 126 -1.20 7.57 -8.24
C GLY A 126 -1.90 6.25 -7.97
N ALA A 127 -1.37 5.19 -8.57
CA ALA A 127 -1.77 3.81 -8.33
C ALA A 127 -0.54 2.93 -8.06
N VAL A 128 -0.61 2.18 -6.97
CA VAL A 128 0.30 1.10 -6.62
C VAL A 128 -0.41 -0.20 -7.01
N VAL A 129 0.09 -0.88 -8.04
CA VAL A 129 -0.59 -2.04 -8.63
C VAL A 129 0.13 -3.34 -8.34
N TRP A 130 -0.53 -4.49 -8.53
CA TRP A 130 0.11 -5.78 -8.27
C TRP A 130 1.09 -6.19 -9.37
N ALA A 131 2.22 -6.80 -8.98
CA ALA A 131 3.13 -7.48 -9.91
C ALA A 131 3.84 -8.70 -9.28
N PRO A 132 4.20 -9.74 -10.07
CA PRO A 132 4.71 -11.02 -9.57
C PRO A 132 6.25 -11.04 -9.46
N PHE A 133 6.81 -10.35 -8.48
CA PHE A 133 8.26 -10.19 -8.29
C PHE A 133 9.04 -11.50 -8.08
N HIS A 134 8.36 -12.57 -7.70
CA HIS A 134 8.95 -13.88 -7.47
C HIS A 134 9.20 -14.71 -8.74
N LEU A 135 8.73 -14.24 -9.90
CA LEU A 135 8.96 -14.90 -11.18
C LEU A 135 10.32 -14.53 -11.75
N ALA A 136 10.86 -15.40 -12.61
CA ALA A 136 12.08 -15.12 -13.35
C ALA A 136 12.01 -13.76 -14.08
N PRO A 137 13.11 -12.98 -14.17
CA PRO A 137 13.07 -11.61 -14.70
C PRO A 137 12.45 -11.46 -16.10
N SER A 138 12.67 -12.44 -16.98
CA SER A 138 12.07 -12.45 -18.32
C SER A 138 10.54 -12.59 -18.29
N VAL A 139 10.01 -13.39 -17.36
CA VAL A 139 8.57 -13.61 -17.17
C VAL A 139 7.93 -12.42 -16.46
N PHE A 140 8.61 -11.86 -15.45
CA PHE A 140 8.21 -10.61 -14.80
C PHE A 140 8.11 -9.46 -15.82
N GLN A 141 9.10 -9.29 -16.68
CA GLN A 141 9.05 -8.28 -17.74
C GLN A 141 7.93 -8.54 -18.75
N ALA A 142 7.67 -9.80 -19.10
CA ALA A 142 6.52 -10.14 -19.94
C ALA A 142 5.19 -9.75 -19.28
N TYR A 143 5.05 -9.96 -17.97
CA TYR A 143 3.89 -9.49 -17.21
C TYR A 143 3.78 -7.96 -17.22
N LEU A 144 4.86 -7.22 -16.99
CA LEU A 144 4.83 -5.75 -17.03
C LEU A 144 4.38 -5.22 -18.40
N ASN A 145 4.81 -5.83 -19.50
CA ASN A 145 4.37 -5.46 -20.84
C ASN A 145 2.86 -5.70 -21.04
N ILE A 146 2.31 -6.77 -20.47
CA ILE A 146 0.87 -7.04 -20.49
C ILE A 146 0.14 -6.00 -19.65
N ALA A 147 0.61 -5.75 -18.42
CA ALA A 147 0.04 -4.78 -17.50
C ALA A 147 0.00 -3.37 -18.12
N GLU A 148 1.08 -2.94 -18.79
CA GLU A 148 1.15 -1.66 -19.51
C GLU A 148 0.10 -1.58 -20.63
N SER A 149 -0.02 -2.63 -21.43
CA SER A 149 -1.01 -2.71 -22.51
C SER A 149 -2.46 -2.65 -21.98
N VAL A 150 -2.74 -3.38 -20.89
CA VAL A 150 -4.07 -3.41 -20.24
C VAL A 150 -4.39 -2.06 -19.62
N ALA A 151 -3.45 -1.48 -18.86
CA ALA A 151 -3.59 -0.16 -18.24
C ALA A 151 -3.81 0.93 -19.29
N GLY A 152 -3.13 0.83 -20.44
CA GLY A 152 -3.08 1.87 -21.44
C GLY A 152 -2.33 3.11 -20.93
N GLU A 153 -1.98 3.99 -21.86
CA GLU A 153 -1.11 5.14 -21.61
C GLU A 153 -1.52 5.94 -20.36
N ARG A 154 -2.76 6.44 -20.32
CA ARG A 154 -3.22 7.33 -19.23
C ARG A 154 -3.12 6.72 -17.83
N LEU A 155 -3.43 5.42 -17.66
CA LEU A 155 -3.29 4.77 -16.34
C LEU A 155 -1.83 4.44 -16.06
N TRP A 156 -1.09 3.93 -17.06
CA TRP A 156 0.33 3.64 -16.92
C TRP A 156 1.12 4.88 -16.48
N GLU A 157 0.70 6.07 -16.95
CA GLU A 157 1.26 7.34 -16.51
C GLU A 157 1.10 7.62 -15.01
N ARG A 158 0.06 7.04 -14.39
CA ARG A 158 -0.28 7.19 -12.98
C ARG A 158 0.14 6.00 -12.13
N ILE A 159 0.73 4.96 -12.71
CA ILE A 159 1.34 3.90 -11.90
C ILE A 159 2.62 4.45 -11.28
N VAL A 160 2.62 4.50 -9.95
CA VAL A 160 3.68 5.11 -9.13
C VAL A 160 4.48 4.07 -8.36
N GLY A 161 3.99 2.84 -8.32
CA GLY A 161 4.61 1.76 -7.60
C GLY A 161 3.93 0.43 -7.83
N PHE A 162 4.50 -0.59 -7.22
CA PHE A 162 3.94 -1.92 -7.21
C PHE A 162 3.91 -2.49 -5.80
N ARG A 163 3.02 -3.46 -5.60
CA ARG A 163 2.98 -4.25 -4.37
C ARG A 163 2.89 -5.74 -4.70
N TYR A 164 3.56 -6.54 -3.90
CA TYR A 164 3.31 -7.96 -3.75
C TYR A 164 3.06 -8.23 -2.28
N LEU A 165 1.90 -8.76 -1.93
CA LEU A 165 1.51 -8.91 -0.54
C LEU A 165 2.34 -10.00 0.15
N LEU A 166 3.16 -9.62 1.14
CA LEU A 166 4.06 -10.51 1.88
C LEU A 166 3.45 -11.00 3.21
N GLN A 167 2.35 -10.42 3.65
CA GLN A 167 1.58 -10.89 4.81
C GLN A 167 0.77 -12.17 4.48
N GLY A 168 0.41 -12.92 5.52
CA GLY A 168 -0.40 -14.14 5.42
C GLY A 168 0.31 -15.29 4.72
N LYS A 169 1.64 -15.30 4.73
CA LYS A 169 2.48 -16.34 4.13
C LYS A 169 2.88 -17.39 5.16
N GLU A 170 3.22 -18.59 4.69
CA GLU A 170 3.70 -19.65 5.57
C GLU A 170 5.06 -19.30 6.16
N ALA A 171 5.38 -19.89 7.32
CA ALA A 171 6.64 -19.63 8.00
C ALA A 171 7.86 -19.85 7.07
N GLY A 172 8.73 -18.85 6.96
CA GLY A 172 9.92 -18.87 6.09
C GLY A 172 9.66 -18.65 4.60
N GLU A 173 8.40 -18.59 4.15
CA GLU A 173 8.07 -18.32 2.74
C GLU A 173 8.52 -16.92 2.32
N VAL A 174 8.28 -15.91 3.16
CA VAL A 174 8.71 -14.52 2.88
C VAL A 174 10.21 -14.47 2.64
N LYS A 175 11.01 -15.03 3.54
CA LYS A 175 12.48 -15.09 3.40
C LYS A 175 12.94 -15.77 2.12
N LYS A 176 12.29 -16.86 1.73
CA LYS A 176 12.60 -17.55 0.48
C LYS A 176 12.30 -16.68 -0.74
N LEU A 177 11.14 -16.00 -0.75
CA LEU A 177 10.73 -15.13 -1.84
C LEU A 177 11.68 -13.94 -1.98
N VAL A 178 11.77 -13.12 -0.93
CA VAL A 178 12.50 -11.85 -0.96
C VAL A 178 14.02 -12.01 -0.99
N GLY A 179 14.52 -13.18 -0.60
CA GLY A 179 15.95 -13.51 -0.60
C GLY A 179 16.47 -14.08 -1.93
N SER A 180 15.60 -14.34 -2.91
CA SER A 180 15.98 -14.90 -4.21
C SER A 180 16.60 -13.85 -5.14
N ALA A 181 17.51 -14.28 -6.03
CA ALA A 181 18.17 -13.38 -6.98
C ALA A 181 17.16 -12.74 -7.95
N ASP A 182 16.21 -13.54 -8.46
CA ASP A 182 15.14 -13.08 -9.35
C ASP A 182 14.32 -11.96 -8.69
N TRP A 183 13.98 -12.10 -7.41
CA TRP A 183 13.26 -11.08 -6.66
C TRP A 183 14.04 -9.77 -6.57
N VAL A 184 15.31 -9.83 -6.16
CA VAL A 184 16.15 -8.64 -6.01
C VAL A 184 16.34 -7.95 -7.36
N GLU A 185 16.60 -8.70 -8.43
CA GLU A 185 16.73 -8.15 -9.79
C GLU A 185 15.43 -7.44 -10.24
N ASN A 186 14.28 -8.08 -10.02
CA ASN A 186 12.98 -7.50 -10.35
C ASN A 186 12.69 -6.22 -9.55
N ILE A 187 13.03 -6.19 -8.26
CA ILE A 187 12.89 -4.98 -7.44
C ILE A 187 13.82 -3.87 -7.96
N VAL A 188 15.10 -4.16 -8.18
CA VAL A 188 16.08 -3.19 -8.73
C VAL A 188 15.61 -2.61 -10.06
N SER A 189 14.93 -3.41 -10.90
CA SER A 189 14.37 -2.96 -12.18
C SER A 189 13.36 -1.81 -12.03
N LEU A 190 12.68 -1.69 -10.88
CA LEU A 190 11.75 -0.60 -10.61
C LEU A 190 12.42 0.77 -10.63
N GLY A 191 13.73 0.85 -10.34
CA GLY A 191 14.50 2.09 -10.39
C GLY A 191 14.55 2.75 -11.78
N LYS A 192 14.37 1.96 -12.85
CA LYS A 192 14.26 2.45 -14.24
C LYS A 192 12.94 3.19 -14.46
N GLY A 193 11.89 2.68 -13.83
CA GLY A 193 10.57 3.30 -13.73
C GLY A 193 9.93 3.67 -15.06
N ARG A 194 9.13 4.73 -15.03
CA ARG A 194 8.47 5.30 -16.23
C ARG A 194 9.22 6.56 -16.68
N GLN A 195 9.77 6.54 -17.89
CA GLN A 195 10.48 7.70 -18.46
C GLN A 195 11.59 8.25 -17.51
N GLY A 196 12.30 7.35 -16.82
CA GLY A 196 13.36 7.72 -15.87
C GLY A 196 12.86 8.16 -14.48
N GLN A 197 11.55 8.08 -14.20
CA GLN A 197 10.99 8.22 -12.87
C GLN A 197 10.77 6.83 -12.26
N GLY A 198 11.73 6.36 -11.44
CA GLY A 198 11.67 5.07 -10.75
C GLY A 198 10.33 4.82 -10.05
N TRP A 199 9.89 3.57 -9.93
CA TRP A 199 8.68 3.19 -9.20
C TRP A 199 8.98 2.93 -7.71
N ALA A 200 7.96 3.06 -6.87
CA ALA A 200 8.03 2.62 -5.48
C ALA A 200 7.67 1.13 -5.35
N PHE A 201 8.11 0.50 -4.26
CA PHE A 201 7.64 -0.81 -3.82
C PHE A 201 6.98 -0.68 -2.45
N ASP A 202 5.68 -0.95 -2.37
CA ASP A 202 4.94 -0.99 -1.12
C ASP A 202 5.17 -2.34 -0.42
N VAL A 203 5.57 -2.29 0.85
CA VAL A 203 5.91 -3.45 1.67
C VAL A 203 4.77 -3.70 2.65
N GLY A 204 3.98 -4.75 2.39
CA GLY A 204 2.94 -5.22 3.30
C GLY A 204 3.35 -6.50 4.01
N VAL A 205 3.82 -6.39 5.25
CA VAL A 205 4.11 -7.51 6.18
C VAL A 205 3.20 -7.41 7.41
N ASP A 206 2.91 -8.53 8.06
CA ASP A 206 2.07 -8.58 9.27
C ASP A 206 2.85 -9.17 10.45
N ILE A 207 3.55 -8.33 11.20
CA ILE A 207 4.36 -8.83 12.33
C ILE A 207 3.54 -9.25 13.55
N HIS A 208 2.26 -8.86 13.59
CA HIS A 208 1.33 -9.23 14.64
C HIS A 208 0.89 -10.68 14.48
N ARG A 209 0.54 -11.11 13.26
CA ARG A 209 -0.01 -12.44 12.99
C ARG A 209 1.01 -13.42 12.43
N ASP A 210 1.94 -12.96 11.60
CA ASP A 210 2.96 -13.81 10.96
C ASP A 210 4.27 -13.87 11.78
N GLY A 211 4.36 -13.06 12.84
CA GLY A 211 5.56 -12.91 13.66
C GLY A 211 6.61 -11.97 13.03
N PRO A 212 7.74 -11.74 13.72
CA PRO A 212 8.71 -10.71 13.30
C PRO A 212 9.60 -11.10 12.11
N GLU A 213 9.65 -12.39 11.75
CA GLU A 213 10.58 -12.95 10.76
C GLU A 213 10.45 -12.29 9.36
N PRO A 214 9.23 -12.10 8.80
CA PRO A 214 9.03 -11.37 7.55
C PRO A 214 9.66 -9.97 7.52
N LEU A 215 9.62 -9.22 8.63
CA LEU A 215 10.18 -7.87 8.68
C LEU A 215 11.71 -7.89 8.68
N GLY A 216 12.32 -8.88 9.35
CA GLY A 216 13.76 -9.12 9.25
C GLY A 216 14.19 -9.47 7.82
N ALA A 217 13.48 -10.40 7.18
CA ALA A 217 13.75 -10.81 5.80
C ALA A 217 13.62 -9.66 4.79
N VAL A 218 12.61 -8.79 4.95
CA VAL A 218 12.47 -7.58 4.14
C VAL A 218 13.62 -6.61 4.37
N SER A 219 14.07 -6.45 5.61
CA SER A 219 15.20 -5.55 5.92
C SER A 219 16.48 -6.02 5.23
N GLU A 220 16.77 -7.33 5.25
CA GLU A 220 17.86 -7.94 4.50
C GLU A 220 17.70 -7.78 2.98
N MET A 221 16.48 -7.93 2.44
CA MET A 221 16.23 -7.73 1.01
C MET A 221 16.49 -6.29 0.57
N ILE A 222 16.07 -5.30 1.36
CA ILE A 222 16.33 -3.88 1.05
C ILE A 222 17.83 -3.61 1.00
N GLN A 223 18.62 -4.16 1.93
CA GLN A 223 20.09 -4.04 1.90
C GLN A 223 20.69 -4.64 0.63
N LYS A 224 20.28 -5.85 0.23
CA LYS A 224 20.72 -6.48 -1.02
C LYS A 224 20.35 -5.68 -2.26
N VAL A 225 19.16 -5.06 -2.28
CA VAL A 225 18.76 -4.16 -3.36
C VAL A 225 19.72 -2.96 -3.43
N ARG A 226 20.10 -2.37 -2.30
CA ARG A 226 21.07 -1.25 -2.28
C ARG A 226 22.47 -1.65 -2.74
N GLU A 227 22.93 -2.84 -2.36
CA GLU A 227 24.20 -3.40 -2.85
C GLU A 227 24.16 -3.52 -4.38
N GLN A 228 23.12 -4.14 -4.93
CA GLN A 228 22.99 -4.34 -6.38
C GLN A 228 22.75 -3.02 -7.15
N GLU A 229 22.02 -2.07 -6.59
CA GLU A 229 21.88 -0.72 -7.17
C GLU A 229 23.23 0.01 -7.24
N THR A 230 24.09 -0.17 -6.23
CA THR A 230 25.44 0.42 -6.22
C THR A 230 26.33 -0.21 -7.28
N GLU A 231 26.25 -1.54 -7.46
CA GLU A 231 26.99 -2.28 -8.48
C GLU A 231 26.56 -1.91 -9.91
N ASN A 232 25.26 -1.73 -10.14
CA ASN A 232 24.70 -1.37 -11.45
C ASN A 232 25.04 0.07 -11.90
N GLY A 233 25.49 0.94 -10.99
CA GLY A 233 25.82 2.34 -11.29
C GLY A 233 24.61 3.29 -11.32
N MET A 234 24.86 4.56 -11.65
CA MET A 234 23.89 5.67 -11.50
C MET A 234 22.82 5.77 -12.61
N ASP A 235 22.66 4.75 -13.45
CA ASP A 235 21.72 4.81 -14.59
C ASP A 235 20.24 4.72 -14.16
N ALA A 236 19.97 4.26 -12.95
CA ALA A 236 18.64 4.15 -12.36
C ALA A 236 18.53 4.91 -11.03
N LYS A 237 17.31 5.35 -10.69
CA LYS A 237 17.07 5.93 -9.36
C LYS A 237 16.98 4.81 -8.32
N PRO A 238 17.46 5.03 -7.08
CA PRO A 238 17.22 4.08 -6.00
C PRO A 238 15.72 3.82 -5.82
N VAL A 239 15.36 2.55 -5.66
CA VAL A 239 14.00 2.11 -5.44
C VAL A 239 13.50 2.69 -4.12
N ARG A 240 12.29 3.25 -4.15
CA ARG A 240 11.64 3.79 -2.96
C ARG A 240 10.81 2.70 -2.31
N PHE A 241 11.09 2.38 -1.06
CA PHE A 241 10.32 1.41 -0.29
C PHE A 241 9.32 2.13 0.61
N VAL A 242 8.07 1.69 0.62
CA VAL A 242 7.03 2.25 1.48
C VAL A 242 6.53 1.17 2.41
N LEU A 243 6.88 1.26 3.69
CA LEU A 243 6.44 0.33 4.73
C LEU A 243 4.98 0.61 5.08
N ASN A 244 4.12 -0.40 4.96
CA ASN A 244 2.69 -0.25 5.19
C ASN A 244 2.35 -0.40 6.67
N HIS A 245 1.36 0.37 7.14
CA HIS A 245 0.64 0.14 8.39
C HIS A 245 1.49 -0.06 9.65
N LEU A 246 2.60 0.67 9.81
CA LEU A 246 3.55 0.45 10.90
C LEU A 246 4.11 -0.99 10.97
N CYS A 247 4.18 -1.66 9.82
CA CYS A 247 4.46 -3.09 9.67
C CYS A 247 3.45 -4.00 10.40
N LYS A 248 2.25 -3.48 10.67
CA LYS A 248 1.19 -4.07 11.50
C LYS A 248 1.71 -4.53 12.86
N HIS A 249 2.41 -3.63 13.55
CA HIS A 249 2.82 -3.87 14.93
C HIS A 249 1.59 -4.06 15.82
N ALA A 250 1.58 -5.11 16.64
CA ALA A 250 0.51 -5.36 17.61
C ALA A 250 0.35 -4.19 18.58
N LEU A 251 -0.88 -3.80 18.88
CA LEU A 251 -1.22 -2.66 19.73
C LEU A 251 -1.98 -3.12 20.97
N THR A 252 -1.70 -2.48 22.11
CA THR A 252 -2.41 -2.75 23.35
C THR A 252 -3.59 -1.79 23.50
N SER A 253 -4.79 -2.33 23.68
CA SER A 253 -6.03 -1.54 23.80
C SER A 253 -6.21 -0.86 25.15
N SER A 254 -5.75 -1.49 26.23
CA SER A 254 -6.00 -1.06 27.61
C SER A 254 -4.90 -0.18 28.23
N SER A 255 -3.76 -0.05 27.55
CA SER A 255 -2.61 0.74 28.01
C SER A 255 -1.75 1.17 26.84
N ARG A 256 -0.70 1.94 27.15
CA ARG A 256 0.41 2.19 26.23
C ARG A 256 0.97 0.86 25.70
N THR A 257 1.17 0.77 24.39
CA THR A 257 1.85 -0.36 23.74
C THR A 257 3.33 -0.32 24.09
N GLU A 258 4.01 -1.44 24.26
CA GLU A 258 5.48 -1.45 24.33
C GLU A 258 6.04 -1.93 22.99
N PRO A 259 6.91 -1.16 22.30
CA PRO A 259 7.47 -1.59 21.03
C PRO A 259 8.29 -2.88 21.18
N THR A 260 8.06 -3.85 20.30
CA THR A 260 8.84 -5.09 20.28
C THR A 260 10.30 -4.81 19.89
N LYS A 261 11.22 -5.69 20.29
CA LYS A 261 12.66 -5.52 20.00
C LYS A 261 12.94 -5.64 18.51
N GLU A 262 12.28 -6.59 17.86
CA GLU A 262 12.47 -6.92 16.46
C GLU A 262 11.98 -5.79 15.55
N TRP A 263 10.84 -5.18 15.88
CA TRP A 263 10.35 -4.01 15.15
C TRP A 263 11.26 -2.79 15.35
N GLN A 264 11.73 -2.52 16.56
CA GLN A 264 12.69 -1.44 16.82
C GLN A 264 14.00 -1.64 16.04
N ALA A 265 14.55 -2.86 16.03
CA ALA A 265 15.76 -3.18 15.29
C ALA A 265 15.58 -2.97 13.77
N ALA A 266 14.40 -3.29 13.23
CA ALA A 266 14.07 -3.01 11.84
C ALA A 266 14.00 -1.50 11.56
N LEU A 267 13.42 -0.70 12.47
CA LEU A 267 13.42 0.75 12.33
C LEU A 267 14.83 1.35 12.37
N GLU A 268 15.69 0.87 13.27
CA GLU A 268 17.09 1.29 13.36
C GLU A 268 17.89 0.94 12.09
N THR A 269 17.58 -0.21 11.48
CA THR A 269 18.23 -0.68 10.26
C THR A 269 17.76 0.07 9.01
N LEU A 270 16.45 0.31 8.90
CA LEU A 270 15.84 0.91 7.71
C LEU A 270 15.78 2.44 7.77
N GLY A 271 15.80 3.03 8.97
CA GLY A 271 15.74 4.47 9.20
C GLY A 271 16.82 5.26 8.45
N PRO A 272 18.09 4.86 8.43
CA PRO A 272 19.15 5.60 7.73
C PRO A 272 18.95 5.74 6.20
N ASP A 273 18.29 4.78 5.54
CA ASP A 273 18.06 4.81 4.10
C ASP A 273 16.96 5.83 3.74
N GLN A 274 17.35 6.94 3.11
CA GLN A 274 16.46 8.05 2.75
C GLN A 274 15.37 7.71 1.72
N ASN A 275 15.45 6.53 1.08
CA ASN A 275 14.45 6.04 0.14
C ASN A 275 13.45 5.06 0.79
N VAL A 276 13.51 4.85 2.12
CA VAL A 276 12.49 4.12 2.87
C VAL A 276 11.51 5.12 3.51
N PHE A 277 10.22 4.84 3.40
CA PHE A 277 9.14 5.65 3.95
C PHE A 277 8.21 4.77 4.80
N MET A 278 7.39 5.39 5.64
CA MET A 278 6.42 4.70 6.50
C MET A 278 5.01 5.26 6.33
N LYS A 279 4.01 4.39 6.19
CA LYS A 279 2.60 4.79 6.26
C LYS A 279 2.09 4.73 7.69
N LEU A 280 1.65 5.88 8.21
CA LEU A 280 0.85 6.01 9.42
C LEU A 280 -0.62 5.71 9.06
N SER A 281 -0.98 4.43 9.13
CA SER A 281 -2.26 3.88 8.66
C SER A 281 -2.53 2.51 9.31
N GLY A 282 -3.72 1.94 9.09
CA GLY A 282 -4.03 0.52 9.37
C GLY A 282 -4.05 0.11 10.85
N ALA A 283 -4.00 1.06 11.79
CA ALA A 283 -3.85 0.74 13.22
C ALA A 283 -5.07 0.04 13.85
N PHE A 284 -6.28 0.28 13.35
CA PHE A 284 -7.50 -0.17 14.03
C PHE A 284 -7.61 -1.69 14.14
N ASN A 285 -7.13 -2.45 13.16
CA ASN A 285 -7.18 -3.91 13.18
C ASN A 285 -6.00 -4.56 13.93
N GLU A 286 -5.10 -3.76 14.52
CA GLU A 286 -3.88 -4.28 15.16
C GLU A 286 -3.96 -4.28 16.68
N PHE A 287 -5.08 -3.87 17.26
CA PHE A 287 -5.32 -3.96 18.69
C PHE A 287 -5.54 -5.42 19.12
N ASP A 288 -5.00 -5.75 20.30
CA ASP A 288 -5.12 -7.07 20.95
C ASP A 288 -6.56 -7.44 21.34
N ASN A 289 -7.42 -6.43 21.51
CA ASN A 289 -8.85 -6.54 21.78
C ASN A 289 -9.59 -5.48 20.97
N ASN A 290 -10.81 -5.11 21.39
CA ASN A 290 -11.57 -4.03 20.77
C ASN A 290 -10.75 -2.74 20.71
N THR A 291 -10.74 -2.13 19.53
CA THR A 291 -10.10 -0.84 19.27
C THR A 291 -10.71 0.23 20.17
N PRO A 292 -9.90 1.06 20.85
CA PRO A 292 -10.42 2.14 21.68
C PRO A 292 -11.29 3.10 20.87
N SER A 293 -12.45 3.48 21.42
CA SER A 293 -13.48 4.22 20.67
C SER A 293 -13.20 5.70 20.45
N THR A 294 -12.24 6.28 21.18
CA THR A 294 -11.91 7.70 21.09
C THR A 294 -10.51 7.92 20.55
N ALA A 295 -10.31 9.05 19.84
CA ALA A 295 -9.01 9.40 19.30
C ALA A 295 -7.94 9.51 20.40
N SER A 296 -8.29 10.04 21.58
CA SER A 296 -7.38 10.17 22.73
C SER A 296 -6.90 8.82 23.26
N ASP A 297 -7.80 7.84 23.36
CA ASP A 297 -7.43 6.50 23.86
C ASP A 297 -6.58 5.75 22.83
N ILE A 298 -6.92 5.85 21.54
CA ILE A 298 -6.09 5.33 20.43
C ILE A 298 -4.68 5.90 20.49
N VAL A 299 -4.56 7.23 20.69
CA VAL A 299 -3.28 7.93 20.80
C VAL A 299 -2.50 7.47 22.03
N SER A 300 -3.18 7.27 23.17
CA SER A 300 -2.55 6.74 24.39
C SER A 300 -1.84 5.41 24.15
N SER A 301 -2.49 4.49 23.44
CA SER A 301 -1.92 3.21 23.03
C SER A 301 -0.71 3.35 22.10
N LEU A 302 -0.71 4.35 21.21
CA LEU A 302 0.32 4.60 20.21
C LEU A 302 1.49 5.49 20.70
N SER A 303 1.40 6.06 21.91
CA SER A 303 2.32 7.07 22.46
C SER A 303 3.77 6.63 22.69
N SER A 304 4.09 5.33 22.53
CA SER A 304 5.45 4.78 22.51
C SER A 304 5.92 4.40 21.11
N VAL A 305 4.99 4.05 20.22
CA VAL A 305 5.26 3.48 18.90
C VAL A 305 5.53 4.61 17.91
N VAL A 306 4.62 5.58 17.82
CA VAL A 306 4.68 6.65 16.81
C VAL A 306 5.91 7.55 16.97
N PRO A 307 6.37 7.93 18.19
CA PRO A 307 7.62 8.66 18.33
C PRO A 307 8.84 7.95 17.72
N ARG A 308 8.92 6.62 17.82
CA ARG A 308 10.00 5.83 17.20
C ARG A 308 9.95 5.87 15.68
N VAL A 309 8.74 5.88 15.13
CA VAL A 309 8.52 6.04 13.69
C VAL A 309 8.99 7.41 13.22
N PHE A 310 8.63 8.49 13.94
CA PHE A 310 9.06 9.84 13.57
C PHE A 310 10.57 10.06 13.75
N GLU A 311 11.19 9.39 14.73
CA GLU A 311 12.64 9.38 14.93
C GLU A 311 13.37 8.66 13.77
N ALA A 312 12.88 7.47 13.37
CA ALA A 312 13.50 6.68 12.31
C ALA A 312 13.25 7.26 10.90
N PHE A 313 12.07 7.83 10.66
CA PHE A 313 11.63 8.34 9.36
C PHE A 313 11.24 9.83 9.42
N PRO A 314 12.16 10.72 9.81
CA PRO A 314 11.88 12.15 9.88
C PRO A 314 11.44 12.66 8.51
N GLU A 315 10.28 13.30 8.46
CA GLU A 315 9.63 13.76 7.23
C GLU A 315 9.38 12.65 6.19
N ARG A 316 9.50 11.36 6.53
CA ARG A 316 9.24 10.22 5.63
C ARG A 316 8.08 9.33 6.09
N THR A 317 7.38 9.76 7.14
CA THR A 317 6.09 9.21 7.53
C THR A 317 4.96 9.90 6.78
N MET A 318 3.99 9.16 6.26
CA MET A 318 2.86 9.68 5.49
C MET A 318 1.51 9.16 6.00
N PHE A 319 0.48 9.99 5.93
CA PHE A 319 -0.89 9.62 6.25
C PHE A 319 -1.44 8.63 5.22
N GLY A 320 -2.10 7.57 5.70
CA GLY A 320 -3.00 6.74 4.89
C GLY A 320 -4.22 6.38 5.73
N SER A 321 -5.42 6.41 5.14
CA SER A 321 -6.62 6.04 5.86
C SER A 321 -6.83 4.53 5.93
N ASP A 322 -6.25 3.78 4.98
CA ASP A 322 -6.53 2.37 4.77
C ASP A 322 -8.02 2.10 4.45
N TRP A 323 -8.74 3.08 3.89
CA TRP A 323 -10.15 2.91 3.55
C TRP A 323 -10.32 1.93 2.37
N PRO A 324 -11.33 1.05 2.38
CA PRO A 324 -12.37 0.85 3.41
C PRO A 324 -11.96 -0.15 4.50
N VAL A 325 -10.74 -0.70 4.44
CA VAL A 325 -10.21 -1.71 5.37
C VAL A 325 -10.08 -1.18 6.79
N CYS A 326 -9.94 0.12 7.00
CA CYS A 326 -10.01 0.73 8.33
C CYS A 326 -11.34 0.48 9.06
N ASN A 327 -12.37 -0.01 8.38
CA ASN A 327 -13.60 -0.47 9.03
C ASN A 327 -13.47 -1.86 9.66
N VAL A 328 -12.43 -2.63 9.33
CA VAL A 328 -12.04 -3.83 10.06
C VAL A 328 -11.40 -3.39 11.38
N GLY A 329 -12.04 -3.71 12.50
CA GLY A 329 -11.64 -3.24 13.82
C GLY A 329 -12.02 -1.78 14.13
N GLY A 330 -12.35 -0.96 13.12
CA GLY A 330 -12.69 0.45 13.33
C GLY A 330 -13.93 0.67 14.21
N PRO A 331 -13.84 1.39 15.34
CA PRO A 331 -14.86 1.40 16.39
C PRO A 331 -15.99 2.41 16.19
N ALA A 332 -15.87 3.31 15.20
CA ALA A 332 -16.82 4.38 14.95
C ALA A 332 -17.82 4.07 13.81
N GLY A 333 -17.68 2.92 13.16
CA GLY A 333 -18.52 2.50 12.03
C GLY A 333 -18.10 3.10 10.68
N GLU A 334 -18.64 2.53 9.59
CA GLU A 334 -18.16 2.76 8.21
C GLU A 334 -18.11 4.23 7.76
N LYS A 335 -18.98 5.09 8.32
CA LYS A 335 -19.06 6.51 7.97
C LYS A 335 -18.11 7.40 8.78
N ALA A 336 -17.60 6.93 9.91
CA ALA A 336 -16.87 7.78 10.86
C ALA A 336 -15.44 7.32 11.14
N ASN A 337 -15.07 6.06 10.84
CA ASN A 337 -13.69 5.57 11.06
C ASN A 337 -12.62 6.38 10.32
N TRP A 338 -12.91 6.87 9.11
CA TRP A 338 -11.99 7.76 8.39
C TRP A 338 -11.73 9.05 9.18
N GLY A 339 -12.79 9.70 9.68
CA GLY A 339 -12.68 10.91 10.50
C GLY A 339 -12.00 10.66 11.84
N LEU A 340 -12.31 9.54 12.50
CA LEU A 340 -11.64 9.13 13.73
C LEU A 340 -10.13 9.00 13.53
N TRP A 341 -9.70 8.38 12.43
CA TRP A 341 -8.27 8.25 12.14
C TRP A 341 -7.60 9.60 11.85
N ILE A 342 -8.29 10.53 11.15
CA ILE A 342 -7.80 11.90 10.99
C ILE A 342 -7.56 12.56 12.35
N ASP A 343 -8.54 12.46 13.26
CA ASP A 343 -8.46 13.05 14.59
C ASP A 343 -7.33 12.41 15.42
N SER A 344 -7.15 11.08 15.34
CA SER A 344 -6.04 10.36 15.96
C SER A 344 -4.69 10.85 15.43
N VAL A 345 -4.53 11.02 14.11
CA VAL A 345 -3.27 11.50 13.53
C VAL A 345 -2.99 12.96 13.92
N GLU A 346 -4.00 13.83 13.92
CA GLU A 346 -3.85 15.22 14.40
C GLU A 346 -3.38 15.27 15.87
N LEU A 347 -3.95 14.42 16.74
CA LEU A 347 -3.54 14.32 18.14
C LEU A 347 -2.12 13.76 18.30
N LEU A 348 -1.76 12.71 17.55
CA LEU A 348 -0.41 12.15 17.55
C LEU A 348 0.64 13.20 17.16
N LEU A 349 0.37 14.00 16.12
CA LEU A 349 1.27 15.06 15.68
C LEU A 349 1.42 16.15 16.75
N LYS A 350 0.33 16.49 17.45
CA LYS A 350 0.36 17.44 18.56
C LYS A 350 1.19 16.93 19.73
N GLU A 351 1.01 15.68 20.15
CA GLU A 351 1.77 15.09 21.26
C GLU A 351 3.26 14.98 20.92
N ALA A 352 3.58 14.61 19.69
CA ALA A 352 4.95 14.54 19.19
C ALA A 352 5.56 15.91 18.86
N LYS A 353 4.81 17.01 19.01
CA LYS A 353 5.23 18.39 18.66
C LYS A 353 5.69 18.54 17.21
N VAL A 354 5.05 17.81 16.30
CA VAL A 354 5.31 17.88 14.85
C VAL A 354 4.48 19.03 14.26
N GLU A 355 5.16 20.07 13.81
CA GLU A 355 4.54 21.31 13.32
C GLU A 355 5.09 21.74 11.95
N GLY A 356 4.47 22.76 11.36
CA GLY A 356 4.93 23.39 10.12
C GLY A 356 5.16 22.39 8.97
N LYS A 357 6.36 22.46 8.36
CA LYS A 357 6.72 21.64 7.19
C LYS A 357 6.73 20.13 7.50
N SER A 358 7.12 19.74 8.70
CA SER A 358 7.14 18.32 9.08
C SER A 358 5.72 17.77 9.24
N LYS A 359 4.78 18.60 9.72
CA LYS A 359 3.34 18.28 9.72
C LYS A 359 2.78 18.16 8.30
N ASP A 360 3.10 19.11 7.43
CA ASP A 360 2.73 19.04 6.00
C ASP A 360 3.31 17.79 5.32
N SER A 361 4.51 17.37 5.74
CA SER A 361 5.13 16.15 5.25
C SER A 361 4.29 14.92 5.57
N VAL A 362 3.75 14.81 6.79
CA VAL A 362 2.87 13.68 7.16
C VAL A 362 1.58 13.71 6.34
N TRP A 363 0.94 14.87 6.20
CA TRP A 363 -0.35 14.96 5.54
C TRP A 363 -0.31 14.81 4.02
N TRP A 364 0.79 15.19 3.36
CA TRP A 364 0.91 15.06 1.91
C TRP A 364 2.34 14.98 1.37
N GLY A 365 3.31 15.64 2.00
CA GLY A 365 4.65 15.83 1.42
C GLY A 365 5.46 14.54 1.27
N ALA A 366 5.42 13.66 2.27
CA ALA A 366 6.13 12.38 2.25
C ALA A 366 5.58 11.45 1.16
N ALA A 367 4.25 11.30 1.06
CA ALA A 367 3.61 10.53 -0.01
C ALA A 367 3.97 11.08 -1.39
N SER A 368 4.00 12.41 -1.53
CA SER A 368 4.33 13.05 -2.80
C SER A 368 5.77 12.77 -3.25
N ARG A 369 6.73 12.74 -2.32
CA ARG A 369 8.12 12.36 -2.61
C ARG A 369 8.28 10.86 -2.87
N ALA A 370 7.62 10.02 -2.07
CA ALA A 370 7.68 8.57 -2.20
C ALA A 370 7.13 8.10 -3.55
N TYR A 371 6.01 8.69 -4.01
CA TYR A 371 5.33 8.28 -5.24
C TYR A 371 5.59 9.18 -6.44
N GLY A 372 6.25 10.33 -6.26
CA GLY A 372 6.49 11.28 -7.35
C GLY A 372 5.21 11.94 -7.90
N VAL A 373 4.20 12.12 -7.05
CA VAL A 373 2.89 12.66 -7.44
C VAL A 373 2.74 14.13 -7.05
N GLN A 374 1.97 14.87 -7.84
CA GLN A 374 1.51 16.21 -7.50
C GLN A 374 0.09 16.15 -6.92
N TRP A 375 -0.15 16.92 -5.86
CA TRP A 375 -1.39 16.95 -5.10
C TRP A 375 -2.40 17.98 -5.63
#